data_AF-A0A972EKN9-F1
#
_entry.id   AF-A0A972EKN9-F1
#
_cell.length_a   1.000
_cell.length_b   1.000
_cell.length_c   1.000
_cell.angle_alpha   90.00
_cell.angle_beta   90.00
_cell.angle_gamma   90.00
#
_symmetry.space_group_name_H-M   'P 1'
#
loop_
_entity.id
_entity.type
_entity.pdbx_description
1 polymer ?
#
loop_
_entity_poly.entity_id
_entity_poly.type
_entity_poly.pdbx_seq_one_letter_code
_entity_poly.pdbx_strand_id
1 'polypeptide(L)'
;MTKRPVINALFISILSAFYAFLFIFISGHMEFRRMVHLKGTLKIPFINAFTGFIMGNNMKYIGYAIIVIAAVILVITLLRRKEYDEYQQSIQTKCALAVGILTIVMVPLLLLFILSDPNYSIEFIFLFIIIHWFCVLITDLIYVVKYSR
;
A
#
# COMPACT_ATOMS: atom_id res chain seq x y z
N MET A 1 14.94 0.54 -14.03
CA MET A 1 13.86 1.55 -14.05
C MET A 1 13.90 2.34 -15.36
N THR A 2 12.74 2.69 -15.93
CA THR A 2 12.65 3.35 -17.25
C THR A 2 12.99 4.84 -17.17
N LYS A 3 13.64 5.39 -18.21
CA LYS A 3 13.91 6.85 -18.33
C LYS A 3 12.64 7.69 -18.40
N ARG A 4 11.53 7.07 -18.80
CA ARG A 4 10.23 7.73 -18.98
C ARG A 4 9.44 7.70 -17.67
N PRO A 5 9.20 8.86 -17.04
CA PRO A 5 8.45 8.95 -15.78
C PRO A 5 6.99 8.54 -15.93
N VAL A 6 6.42 8.78 -17.11
CA VAL A 6 5.03 8.43 -17.44
C VAL A 6 4.82 6.92 -17.35
N ILE A 7 5.79 6.10 -17.75
CA ILE A 7 5.68 4.64 -17.65
C ILE A 7 5.61 4.21 -16.18
N ASN A 8 6.43 4.81 -15.31
CA ASN A 8 6.39 4.53 -13.88
C ASN A 8 5.07 4.97 -13.25
N ALA A 9 4.60 6.18 -13.55
CA ALA A 9 3.35 6.70 -13.01
C ALA A 9 2.15 5.87 -13.48
N LEU A 10 2.15 5.40 -14.74
CA LEU A 10 1.12 4.48 -15.25
C LEU A 10 1.16 3.13 -14.52
N PHE A 11 2.35 2.56 -14.32
CA PHE A 11 2.50 1.31 -13.58
C PHE A 11 1.97 1.43 -12.15
N ILE A 12 2.36 2.49 -11.43
CA ILE A 12 1.88 2.76 -10.07
C ILE A 12 0.37 2.98 -10.06
N SER A 13 -0.18 3.68 -11.06
CA SER A 13 -1.62 3.95 -11.15
C SER A 13 -2.43 2.68 -11.40
N ILE A 14 -1.97 1.79 -12.29
CA ILE A 14 -2.65 0.51 -12.58
C ILE A 14 -2.64 -0.38 -11.35
N LEU A 15 -1.49 -0.55 -10.69
CA LEU A 15 -1.42 -1.34 -9.46
C LEU A 15 -2.24 -0.72 -8.33
N SER A 16 -2.23 0.61 -8.20
CA SER A 16 -3.04 1.32 -7.21
C SER A 16 -4.54 1.12 -7.46
N ALA A 17 -4.97 1.12 -8.71
CA ALA A 17 -6.36 0.83 -9.06
C ALA A 17 -6.75 -0.59 -8.66
N PHE A 18 -5.87 -1.57 -8.86
CA PHE A 18 -6.09 -2.95 -8.43
C PHE A 18 -6.20 -3.08 -6.90
N TYR A 19 -5.24 -2.50 -6.16
CA TYR A 19 -5.31 -2.50 -4.68
C TYR A 19 -6.55 -1.78 -4.16
N ALA A 20 -6.85 -0.59 -4.70
CA ALA A 20 -8.02 0.17 -4.30
C ALA A 20 -9.33 -0.58 -4.56
N PHE A 21 -9.44 -1.24 -5.73
CA PHE A 21 -10.56 -2.10 -6.04
C PHE A 21 -10.72 -3.21 -5.00
N LEU A 22 -9.65 -3.93 -4.66
CA LEU A 22 -9.68 -4.96 -3.61
C LEU A 22 -10.17 -4.39 -2.28
N PHE A 23 -9.60 -3.27 -1.82
CA PHE A 23 -9.99 -2.66 -0.54
C PHE A 23 -11.44 -2.20 -0.51
N ILE A 24 -11.93 -1.57 -1.59
CA ILE A 24 -13.32 -1.09 -1.69
C ILE A 24 -14.30 -2.26 -1.75
N PHE A 25 -14.00 -3.27 -2.57
CA PHE A 25 -14.86 -4.41 -2.80
C PHE A 25 -14.95 -5.31 -1.57
N ILE A 26 -13.80 -5.65 -0.97
CA ILE A 26 -13.72 -6.53 0.20
C ILE A 26 -14.40 -5.90 1.42
N SER A 27 -14.34 -4.57 1.57
CA SER A 27 -14.96 -3.84 2.68
C SER A 27 -16.46 -4.16 2.86
N GLY A 28 -17.18 -4.35 1.75
CA GLY A 28 -18.62 -4.64 1.75
C GLY A 28 -18.99 -6.13 1.73
N HIS A 29 -18.02 -7.03 1.53
CA HIS A 29 -18.31 -8.45 1.32
C HIS A 29 -18.69 -9.17 2.61
N MET A 30 -19.86 -9.83 2.61
CA MET A 30 -20.37 -10.52 3.79
C MET A 30 -19.52 -11.71 4.22
N GLU A 31 -18.97 -12.45 3.26
CA GLU A 31 -18.08 -13.60 3.53
C GLU A 31 -16.82 -13.15 4.27
N PHE A 32 -16.28 -11.99 3.89
CA PHE A 32 -15.13 -11.41 4.54
C PHE A 32 -15.40 -11.05 6.00
N ARG A 33 -16.58 -10.48 6.31
CA ARG A 33 -16.98 -10.18 7.69
C ARG A 33 -17.12 -11.42 8.57
N ARG A 34 -17.46 -12.57 8.00
CA ARG A 34 -17.56 -13.83 8.77
C ARG A 34 -16.20 -14.39 9.16
N MET A 35 -15.16 -14.06 8.42
CA MET A 35 -13.79 -14.55 8.67
C MET A 35 -13.02 -13.68 9.67
N VAL A 36 -13.47 -12.45 9.94
CA VAL A 36 -12.83 -11.53 10.91
C VAL A 36 -13.46 -11.73 12.29
N HIS A 37 -12.66 -12.12 13.28
CA HIS A 37 -13.13 -12.47 14.62
C HIS A 37 -12.87 -11.33 15.63
N LEU A 38 -13.94 -10.75 16.19
CA LEU A 38 -13.83 -9.68 17.20
C LEU A 38 -13.24 -10.16 18.54
N LYS A 39 -13.37 -11.45 18.85
CA LYS A 39 -12.93 -12.04 20.13
C LYS A 39 -11.55 -12.69 19.98
N GLY A 40 -10.54 -11.88 19.74
CA GLY A 40 -9.19 -12.40 19.66
C GLY A 40 -8.45 -12.39 20.99
N THR A 41 -7.46 -13.27 21.07
CA THR A 41 -6.60 -13.56 22.23
C THR A 41 -5.48 -12.53 22.44
N LEU A 42 -5.21 -11.67 21.44
CA LEU A 42 -4.18 -10.64 21.51
C LEU A 42 -4.67 -9.41 22.29
N LYS A 43 -3.98 -9.09 23.38
CA LYS A 43 -4.19 -7.86 24.17
C LYS A 43 -3.46 -6.65 23.58
N ILE A 44 -3.40 -6.53 22.25
CA ILE A 44 -2.76 -5.39 21.58
C ILE A 44 -3.85 -4.38 21.17
N PRO A 45 -3.88 -3.17 21.76
CA PRO A 45 -4.95 -2.19 21.50
C PRO A 45 -5.07 -1.79 20.03
N PHE A 46 -3.93 -1.63 19.35
CA PHE A 46 -3.89 -1.25 17.94
C PHE A 46 -4.55 -2.31 17.03
N ILE A 47 -4.22 -3.58 17.22
CA ILE A 47 -4.78 -4.67 16.40
C ILE A 47 -6.29 -4.77 16.63
N ASN A 48 -6.76 -4.66 17.88
CA ASN A 48 -8.19 -4.70 18.18
C ASN A 48 -8.94 -3.50 17.58
N ALA A 49 -8.35 -2.30 17.59
CA ALA A 49 -8.91 -1.14 16.89
C ALA A 49 -8.94 -1.37 15.37
N PHE A 50 -7.90 -1.99 14.81
CA PHE A 50 -7.83 -2.30 13.39
C PHE A 50 -8.84 -3.39 12.97
N THR A 51 -9.04 -4.43 13.78
CA THR A 51 -10.11 -5.42 13.62
C THR A 51 -11.47 -4.71 13.59
N GLY A 52 -11.72 -3.80 14.53
CA GLY A 52 -12.94 -2.98 14.54
C GLY A 52 -13.10 -2.11 13.29
N PHE A 53 -12.00 -1.52 12.80
CA PHE A 53 -11.97 -0.75 11.56
C PHE A 53 -12.37 -1.61 10.35
N ILE A 54 -11.81 -2.81 10.25
CA ILE A 54 -12.12 -3.78 9.18
C ILE A 54 -13.61 -4.17 9.23
N MET A 55 -14.11 -4.57 10.40
CA MET A 55 -15.51 -4.98 10.58
C MET A 55 -16.51 -3.84 10.32
N GLY A 56 -16.10 -2.60 10.59
CA GLY A 56 -16.88 -1.39 10.36
C GLY A 56 -17.04 -0.98 8.89
N ASN A 57 -16.60 -1.80 7.91
CA ASN A 57 -16.67 -1.46 6.47
C ASN A 57 -15.89 -0.17 6.14
N ASN A 58 -14.78 0.07 6.86
CA ASN A 58 -13.95 1.25 6.68
C ASN A 58 -12.76 1.01 5.73
N MET A 59 -12.51 -0.23 5.29
CA MET A 59 -11.42 -0.55 4.35
C MET A 59 -11.55 0.19 3.02
N LYS A 60 -12.77 0.55 2.60
CA LYS A 60 -13.02 1.41 1.44
C LYS A 60 -12.28 2.76 1.50
N TYR A 61 -12.11 3.34 2.69
CA TYR A 61 -11.40 4.61 2.84
C TYR A 61 -9.90 4.48 2.52
N ILE A 62 -9.30 3.32 2.79
CA ILE A 62 -7.93 3.01 2.38
C ILE A 62 -7.85 2.96 0.85
N GLY A 63 -8.82 2.31 0.20
CA GLY A 63 -8.91 2.30 -1.26
C GLY A 63 -9.05 3.70 -1.85
N TYR A 64 -9.91 4.56 -1.28
CA TYR A 64 -10.03 5.95 -1.70
C TYR A 64 -8.74 6.74 -1.53
N ALA A 65 -8.02 6.55 -0.41
CA ALA A 65 -6.73 7.19 -0.19
C ALA A 65 -5.68 6.77 -1.25
N ILE A 66 -5.63 5.47 -1.59
CA ILE A 66 -4.76 4.95 -2.65
C ILE A 66 -5.08 5.61 -4.00
N ILE A 67 -6.36 5.72 -4.36
CA ILE A 67 -6.78 6.37 -5.62
C ILE A 67 -6.36 7.83 -5.64
N VAL A 68 -6.61 8.58 -4.57
CA VAL A 68 -6.28 10.01 -4.49
C VAL A 68 -4.77 10.22 -4.65
N ILE A 69 -3.94 9.47 -3.92
CA ILE A 69 -2.48 9.62 -4.00
C ILE A 69 -1.96 9.24 -5.39
N ALA A 70 -2.43 8.13 -5.97
CA ALA A 70 -2.04 7.70 -7.31
C ALA A 70 -2.46 8.73 -8.38
N ALA A 71 -3.65 9.31 -8.28
CA ALA A 71 -4.12 10.35 -9.19
C ALA A 71 -3.23 11.61 -9.09
N VAL A 72 -2.85 12.02 -7.89
CA VAL A 72 -1.93 13.16 -7.68
C VAL A 72 -0.57 12.89 -8.33
N ILE A 73 0.01 11.71 -8.10
CA ILE A 73 1.27 11.27 -8.72
C ILE A 73 1.17 11.36 -10.26
N LEU A 74 0.09 10.82 -10.83
CA LEU A 74 -0.15 10.81 -12.27
C LEU A 74 -0.23 12.24 -12.82
N VAL A 75 -1.04 13.10 -12.20
CA VAL A 75 -1.25 14.48 -12.64
C VAL A 75 0.06 15.27 -12.61
N ILE A 76 0.82 15.23 -11.51
CA ILE A 76 2.10 15.94 -11.42
C ILE A 76 3.09 15.42 -12.46
N THR A 77 3.15 14.10 -12.65
CA THR A 77 4.03 13.49 -13.65
C THR A 77 3.68 13.93 -15.08
N LEU A 78 2.40 14.01 -15.42
CA LEU A 78 1.92 14.45 -16.73
C LEU A 78 2.18 15.94 -16.98
N LEU A 79 2.05 16.78 -15.95
CA LEU A 79 2.35 18.21 -16.05
C LEU A 79 3.85 18.47 -16.28
N ARG A 80 4.73 17.65 -15.70
CA ARG A 80 6.18 17.83 -15.78
C ARG A 80 6.75 17.65 -17.20
N ARG A 81 6.19 16.75 -18.02
CA ARG A 81 6.60 16.40 -19.41
C ARG A 81 8.11 16.17 -19.69
N LYS A 82 8.98 16.10 -18.67
CA LYS A 82 10.43 15.88 -18.78
C LYS A 82 10.83 14.45 -18.38
N GLU A 83 11.77 13.86 -19.13
CA GLU A 83 12.37 12.57 -18.79
C GLU A 83 13.18 12.64 -17.48
N TYR A 84 13.39 11.49 -16.83
CA TYR A 84 14.23 11.42 -15.63
C TYR A 84 15.71 11.60 -15.98
N ASP A 85 16.42 12.44 -15.22
CA ASP A 85 17.88 12.49 -15.26
C ASP A 85 18.52 11.27 -14.56
N GLU A 86 19.82 11.07 -14.71
CA GLU A 86 20.54 9.91 -14.13
C GLU A 86 20.47 9.90 -12.60
N TYR A 87 20.45 11.06 -11.96
CA TYR A 87 20.38 11.20 -10.51
C TYR A 87 19.00 10.75 -9.99
N GLN A 88 17.95 11.21 -10.65
CA GLN A 88 16.55 10.85 -10.49
C GLN A 88 16.33 9.33 -10.62
N GLN A 89 16.86 8.72 -11.68
CA GLN A 89 16.81 7.27 -11.85
C GLN A 89 17.54 6.50 -10.74
N SER A 90 18.70 7.02 -10.29
CA SER A 90 19.48 6.37 -9.23
C SER A 90 18.73 6.36 -7.89
N ILE A 91 18.03 7.45 -7.56
CA ILE A 91 17.21 7.55 -6.34
C ILE A 91 16.04 6.59 -6.42
N GLN A 92 15.33 6.60 -7.53
CA GLN A 92 14.18 5.72 -7.73
C GLN A 92 14.58 4.25 -7.58
N THR A 93 15.76 3.87 -8.08
CA THR A 93 16.31 2.52 -7.95
C THR A 93 16.64 2.19 -6.49
N LYS A 94 17.22 3.12 -5.72
CA LYS A 94 17.46 2.94 -4.27
C LYS A 94 16.16 2.76 -3.49
N CYS A 95 15.12 3.53 -3.83
CA CYS A 95 13.80 3.41 -3.23
C CYS A 95 13.17 2.04 -3.52
N ALA A 96 13.25 1.57 -4.76
CA ALA A 96 12.78 0.22 -5.12
C ALA A 96 13.55 -0.87 -4.36
N LEU A 97 14.86 -0.71 -4.19
CA LEU A 97 15.68 -1.63 -3.41
C LEU A 97 15.29 -1.61 -1.92
N ALA A 98 15.05 -0.44 -1.34
CA ALA A 98 14.57 -0.31 0.05
C ALA A 98 13.21 -0.99 0.25
N VAL A 99 12.27 -0.82 -0.68
CA VAL A 99 10.98 -1.52 -0.67
C VAL A 99 11.16 -3.03 -0.84
N GLY A 100 12.12 -3.46 -1.66
CA GLY A 100 12.50 -4.87 -1.81
C GLY A 100 13.01 -5.47 -0.50
N ILE A 101 13.94 -4.79 0.17
CA ILE A 101 14.44 -5.20 1.50
C ILE A 101 13.30 -5.25 2.52
N LEU A 102 12.45 -4.22 2.54
CA LEU A 102 11.28 -4.18 3.41
C LEU A 102 10.39 -5.41 3.19
N THR A 103 10.17 -5.81 1.94
CA THR A 103 9.40 -7.01 1.59
C THR A 103 10.05 -8.27 2.14
N ILE A 104 11.36 -8.44 1.92
CA ILE A 104 12.12 -9.62 2.38
C ILE A 104 12.04 -9.77 3.91
N VAL A 105 12.03 -8.66 4.65
CA VAL A 105 11.92 -8.68 6.12
C VAL A 105 10.47 -8.87 6.58
N MET A 106 9.52 -8.19 5.93
CA MET A 106 8.12 -8.20 6.37
C MET A 106 7.42 -9.53 6.08
N VAL A 107 7.78 -10.26 5.02
CA VAL A 107 7.19 -11.57 4.69
C VAL A 107 7.41 -12.63 5.80
N PRO A 108 8.64 -12.89 6.29
CA PRO A 108 8.84 -13.84 7.38
C PRO A 108 8.20 -13.37 8.69
N LEU A 109 8.16 -12.05 8.95
CA LEU A 109 7.44 -11.51 10.11
C LEU A 109 5.94 -11.78 10.01
N LEU A 110 5.34 -11.56 8.84
CA LEU A 110 3.94 -11.88 8.57
C LEU A 110 3.66 -13.37 8.82
N LEU A 111 4.54 -14.25 8.33
CA LEU A 111 4.43 -15.69 8.57
C LEU A 111 4.48 -16.03 10.08
N LEU A 112 5.42 -15.43 10.83
CA LEU A 112 5.51 -15.64 12.27
C LEU A 112 4.24 -15.18 13.00
N PHE A 113 3.66 -14.04 12.63
CA PHE A 113 2.42 -13.55 13.22
C PHE A 113 1.23 -14.47 12.91
N ILE A 114 1.10 -14.94 11.67
CA ILE A 114 0.07 -15.90 11.26
C ILE A 114 0.20 -17.22 12.03
N LEU A 115 1.41 -17.74 12.19
CA LEU A 115 1.64 -18.99 12.93
C LEU A 115 1.43 -18.82 14.44
N SER A 116 1.68 -17.63 14.99
CA SER A 116 1.52 -17.36 16.41
C SER A 116 0.05 -17.23 16.83
N ASP A 117 -0.78 -16.56 16.04
CA ASP A 117 -2.23 -16.48 16.28
C ASP A 117 -3.00 -16.41 14.95
N PRO A 118 -3.42 -17.58 14.42
CA PRO A 118 -4.09 -17.66 13.13
C PRO A 118 -5.39 -16.86 13.04
N ASN A 119 -6.04 -16.56 14.18
CA ASN A 119 -7.30 -15.82 14.20
C ASN A 119 -7.15 -14.38 13.68
N TYR A 120 -5.94 -13.82 13.75
CA TYR A 120 -5.62 -12.46 13.28
C TYR A 120 -4.93 -12.42 11.91
N SER A 121 -4.92 -13.54 11.19
CA SER A 121 -4.21 -13.63 9.90
C SER A 121 -4.66 -12.56 8.91
N ILE A 122 -5.97 -12.26 8.90
CA ILE A 122 -6.56 -11.28 8.00
C ILE A 122 -6.04 -9.88 8.31
N GLU A 123 -6.06 -9.50 9.58
CA GLU A 123 -5.57 -8.22 10.07
C GLU A 123 -4.11 -8.01 9.69
N PHE A 124 -3.27 -9.01 9.92
CA PHE A 124 -1.84 -8.93 9.60
C PHE A 124 -1.58 -8.87 8.09
N ILE A 125 -2.31 -9.65 7.28
CA ILE A 125 -2.21 -9.59 5.82
C ILE A 125 -2.61 -8.19 5.32
N PHE A 126 -3.71 -7.63 5.81
CA PHE A 126 -4.12 -6.29 5.40
C PHE A 126 -3.15 -5.22 5.86
N LEU A 127 -2.70 -5.24 7.11
CA LEU A 127 -1.69 -4.30 7.58
C LEU A 127 -0.42 -4.37 6.75
N PHE A 128 0.04 -5.57 6.42
CA PHE A 128 1.19 -5.78 5.54
C PHE A 128 0.97 -5.11 4.19
N ILE A 129 -0.15 -5.39 3.51
CA ILE A 129 -0.46 -4.82 2.19
C ILE A 129 -0.56 -3.29 2.27
N ILE A 130 -1.24 -2.76 3.29
CA ILE A 130 -1.41 -1.31 3.49
C ILE A 130 -0.04 -0.66 3.68
N ILE A 131 0.74 -1.10 4.66
CA ILE A 131 2.04 -0.51 4.97
C ILE A 131 2.96 -0.58 3.74
N HIS A 132 3.02 -1.74 3.10
CA HIS A 132 3.87 -1.95 1.94
C HIS A 132 3.50 -1.01 0.79
N TRP A 133 2.22 -0.95 0.41
CA TRP A 133 1.79 -0.13 -0.72
C TRP A 133 1.84 1.37 -0.41
N PHE A 134 1.49 1.79 0.81
CA PHE A 134 1.63 3.20 1.21
C PHE A 134 3.09 3.65 1.24
N CYS A 135 4.04 2.80 1.65
CA CYS A 135 5.46 3.13 1.55
C CYS A 135 5.87 3.42 0.10
N VAL A 136 5.40 2.63 -0.87
CA VAL A 136 5.65 2.86 -2.29
C VAL A 136 5.04 4.19 -2.74
N LEU A 137 3.76 4.42 -2.45
CA LEU A 137 3.05 5.62 -2.86
C LEU A 137 3.61 6.90 -2.26
N ILE A 138 3.93 6.90 -0.95
CA ILE A 138 4.50 8.07 -0.28
C ILE A 138 5.88 8.39 -0.84
N THR A 139 6.71 7.36 -1.08
CA THR A 139 8.04 7.55 -1.64
C THR A 139 7.97 8.14 -3.04
N ASP A 140 7.07 7.62 -3.90
CA ASP A 140 6.89 8.14 -5.25
C ASP A 140 6.28 9.55 -5.25
N LEU A 141 5.31 9.83 -4.37
CA LEU A 141 4.73 11.17 -4.20
C LEU A 141 5.78 12.20 -3.78
N ILE A 142 6.56 11.92 -2.74
CA ILE A 142 7.65 12.81 -2.27
C ILE A 142 8.61 13.10 -3.42
N TYR A 143 8.97 12.05 -4.16
CA TYR A 143 9.89 12.15 -5.28
C TYR A 143 9.32 13.01 -6.41
N VAL A 144 8.10 12.72 -6.86
CA VAL A 144 7.42 13.46 -7.92
C VAL A 144 7.23 14.93 -7.52
N VAL A 145 6.88 15.23 -6.27
CA VAL A 145 6.75 16.61 -5.78
C VAL A 145 8.11 17.32 -5.72
N LYS A 146 9.13 16.71 -5.13
CA LYS A 146 10.45 17.32 -4.93
C LYS A 146 11.14 17.65 -6.26
N TYR A 147 10.99 16.79 -7.25
CA TYR A 147 11.63 16.90 -8.56
C TYR A 147 10.68 17.40 -9.66
N SER A 148 9.53 17.99 -9.29
CA SER A 148 8.63 18.71 -10.19
C SER A 148 8.81 20.23 -10.14
N ARG A 149 9.58 20.76 -9.18
CA ARG A 149 10.14 22.12 -9.27
C ARG A 149 11.42 22.09 -10.08
#